data_AF-A0A0P9D7L2-F1
#
_entry.id   AF-A0A0P9D7L2-F1
#
_cell.length_a   1.000
_cell.length_b   1.000
_cell.length_c   1.000
_cell.angle_alpha   90.00
_cell.angle_beta   90.00
_cell.angle_gamma   90.00
#
_symmetry.space_group_name_H-M   'P 1'
#
loop_
_entity.id
_entity.type
_entity.pdbx_description
1 polymer ?
#
loop_
_entity_poly.entity_id
_entity_poly.type
_entity_poly.pdbx_seq_one_letter_code
_entity_poly.pdbx_strand_id
1 'polypeptide(L)'
;MKYLYEHATCAPSTQEHPMLFFVWFDDSPKKPTLEKLQDAIAAYVERFKIAPSLLLVNPADNLEFASVVVRCERTVQPNTFWLGYEDRPEPSIA
;
A
#
# COMPACT_ATOMS: atom_id res chain seq x y z
N MET A 1 19.61 45.51 -16.29
CA MET A 1 18.52 45.59 -15.29
C MET A 1 17.40 44.70 -15.80
N LYS A 2 17.33 43.42 -15.36
CA LYS A 2 16.32 42.83 -14.43
C LYS A 2 14.91 43.38 -14.72
N TYR A 3 13.97 42.57 -15.19
CA TYR A 3 13.06 41.69 -14.43
C TYR A 3 12.25 40.84 -15.47
N LEU A 4 11.63 39.68 -15.23
CA LEU A 4 11.41 38.78 -14.09
C LEU A 4 11.00 37.43 -14.72
N TYR A 5 11.54 36.31 -14.25
CA TYR A 5 10.92 35.01 -14.47
C TYR A 5 9.61 35.00 -13.68
N GLU A 6 8.47 34.81 -14.35
CA GLU A 6 7.27 34.32 -13.69
C GLU A 6 7.63 32.94 -13.12
N HIS A 7 7.80 32.90 -11.79
CA HIS A 7 7.76 31.65 -11.07
C HIS A 7 6.35 31.09 -11.28
N ALA A 8 6.21 30.18 -12.24
CA ALA A 8 5.14 29.21 -12.20
C ALA A 8 5.13 28.67 -10.77
N THR A 9 4.10 29.01 -10.01
CA THR A 9 3.80 28.33 -8.76
C THR A 9 3.38 26.92 -9.15
N CYS A 10 4.37 26.08 -9.44
CA CYS A 10 4.21 24.64 -9.45
C CYS A 10 3.83 24.29 -8.00
N ALA A 11 2.53 24.16 -7.76
CA ALA A 11 2.04 23.75 -6.46
C ALA A 11 2.74 22.43 -6.09
N PRO A 12 3.41 22.33 -4.93
CA PRO A 12 3.81 21.04 -4.44
C PRO A 12 2.55 20.32 -3.96
N SER A 13 1.79 19.71 -4.87
CA SER A 13 0.65 18.85 -4.54
C SER A 13 1.07 17.39 -4.40
N THR A 14 2.31 17.14 -4.02
CA THR A 14 2.71 15.85 -3.49
C THR A 14 2.88 16.03 -2.00
N GLN A 15 1.79 15.92 -1.26
CA GLN A 15 1.92 15.54 0.13
C GLN A 15 2.54 14.13 0.09
N GLU A 16 3.86 14.06 0.22
CA GLU A 16 4.58 12.83 0.56
C GLU A 16 4.12 12.43 1.96
N HIS A 17 2.90 11.90 2.07
CA HIS A 17 2.44 11.24 3.27
C HIS A 17 3.38 10.05 3.43
N PRO A 18 4.19 9.97 4.50
CA PRO A 18 5.02 8.80 4.72
C PRO A 18 4.05 7.62 4.80
N MET A 19 4.01 6.82 3.73
CA MET A 19 3.16 5.65 3.70
C MET A 19 3.69 4.70 4.77
N LEU A 20 2.95 4.60 5.87
CA LEU A 20 3.25 3.66 6.93
C LEU A 20 2.80 2.27 6.45
N PHE A 21 3.78 1.39 6.31
CA PHE A 21 3.54 0.00 6.00
C PHE A 21 3.68 -0.87 7.24
N PHE A 22 2.73 -1.78 7.39
CA PHE A 22 2.85 -2.92 8.29
C PHE A 22 3.37 -4.11 7.50
N VAL A 23 4.54 -4.60 7.88
CA VAL A 23 5.18 -5.73 7.20
C VAL A 23 4.82 -7.02 7.91
N TRP A 24 4.28 -7.98 7.16
CA TRP A 24 3.97 -9.32 7.62
C TRP A 24 4.80 -10.34 6.84
N PHE A 25 5.43 -11.28 7.55
CA PHE A 25 6.20 -12.37 6.97
C PHE A 25 5.69 -13.70 7.52
N ASP A 26 5.44 -14.66 6.64
CA ASP A 26 5.01 -16.01 7.00
C ASP A 26 5.58 -17.04 6.01
N ASP A 27 6.66 -17.72 6.40
CA ASP A 27 7.32 -18.73 5.57
C ASP A 27 6.72 -20.14 5.70
N SER A 28 5.55 -20.28 6.34
CA SER A 28 4.90 -21.58 6.51
C SER A 28 4.66 -22.24 5.13
N PRO A 29 5.36 -23.34 4.79
CA PRO A 29 5.36 -23.85 3.42
C PRO A 29 4.07 -24.59 3.05
N LYS A 30 3.32 -25.06 4.06
CA LYS A 30 2.06 -25.79 3.88
C LYS A 30 0.84 -24.87 3.88
N LYS A 31 1.03 -23.60 4.20
CA LYS A 31 -0.05 -22.64 4.32
C LYS A 31 -0.24 -21.92 2.98
N PRO A 32 -1.42 -21.96 2.37
CA PRO A 32 -1.69 -21.23 1.13
C PRO A 32 -1.42 -19.72 1.28
N THR A 33 -0.92 -19.07 0.22
CA THR A 33 -0.65 -17.62 0.20
C THR A 33 -1.88 -16.79 0.59
N LEU A 34 -3.08 -17.22 0.16
CA LEU A 34 -4.33 -16.56 0.53
C LEU A 34 -4.57 -16.57 2.05
N GLU A 35 -4.31 -17.69 2.73
CA GLU A 35 -4.46 -17.77 4.18
C GLU A 35 -3.43 -16.89 4.90
N LYS A 36 -2.19 -16.85 4.42
CA LYS A 36 -1.15 -15.96 4.96
C LYS A 36 -1.57 -14.48 4.85
N LEU A 37 -2.15 -14.10 3.72
CA LEU A 37 -2.65 -12.75 3.51
C LEU A 37 -3.84 -12.43 4.43
N GLN A 38 -4.79 -13.35 4.58
CA GLN A 38 -5.93 -13.16 5.49
C GLN A 38 -5.47 -12.92 6.92
N ASP A 39 -4.47 -13.67 7.39
CA ASP A 39 -3.88 -13.47 8.71
C ASP A 39 -3.15 -12.12 8.83
N ALA A 40 -2.43 -11.72 7.79
CA ALA A 40 -1.78 -10.41 7.74
C ALA A 40 -2.80 -9.26 7.83
N ILE A 41 -3.94 -9.36 7.11
CA ILE A 41 -5.03 -8.40 7.16
C ILE A 41 -5.69 -8.39 8.54
N ALA A 42 -5.94 -9.56 9.14
CA ALA A 42 -6.52 -9.67 10.47
C ALA A 42 -5.62 -8.99 11.51
N ALA A 43 -4.32 -9.26 11.49
CA ALA A 43 -3.35 -8.63 12.38
C ALA A 43 -3.27 -7.10 12.16
N TYR A 44 -3.34 -6.64 10.91
CA TYR A 44 -3.41 -5.22 10.58
C TYR A 44 -4.65 -4.54 11.18
N VAL A 45 -5.84 -5.11 10.95
CA VAL A 45 -7.11 -4.59 11.45
C VAL A 45 -7.13 -4.61 12.97
N GLU A 46 -6.63 -5.67 13.60
CA GLU A 46 -6.54 -5.75 15.05
C GLU A 46 -5.68 -4.61 15.62
N ARG A 47 -4.54 -4.31 14.97
CA ARG A 47 -3.59 -3.30 15.43
C ARG A 47 -4.04 -1.86 15.17
N PHE A 48 -4.51 -1.57 13.96
CA PHE A 48 -4.81 -0.20 13.52
C PHE A 48 -6.30 0.14 13.54
N LYS A 49 -7.17 -0.84 13.81
CA LYS A 49 -8.64 -0.69 13.82
C LYS A 49 -9.22 -0.16 12.50
N ILE A 50 -8.49 -0.35 11.41
CA ILE A 50 -8.86 0.03 10.04
C ILE A 50 -8.41 -1.07 9.07
N ALA A 51 -9.15 -1.26 7.98
CA ALA A 51 -8.76 -2.19 6.92
C ALA A 51 -7.67 -1.57 6.03
N PRO A 52 -6.68 -2.34 5.57
CA PRO A 52 -5.71 -1.84 4.61
C PRO A 52 -6.39 -1.59 3.25
N SER A 53 -5.96 -0.57 2.53
CA SER A 53 -6.44 -0.27 1.18
C SER A 53 -5.40 -0.57 0.09
N LEU A 54 -4.14 -0.77 0.49
CA LEU A 54 -3.01 -1.10 -0.38
C LEU A 54 -2.26 -2.33 0.15
N LEU A 55 -1.90 -3.22 -0.77
CA LEU A 55 -1.07 -4.38 -0.52
C LEU A 55 0.08 -4.40 -1.52
N LEU A 56 1.33 -4.41 -1.02
CA LEU A 56 2.50 -4.70 -1.85
C LEU A 56 2.93 -6.15 -1.64
N VAL A 57 3.11 -6.87 -2.74
CA VAL A 57 3.49 -8.30 -2.75
C VAL A 57 4.65 -8.56 -3.69
N ASN A 58 5.39 -9.63 -3.44
CA ASN A 58 6.31 -10.16 -4.45
C ASN A 58 5.49 -10.72 -5.65
N PRO A 59 5.96 -10.57 -6.90
CA PRO A 59 5.30 -11.16 -8.07
C PRO A 59 5.05 -12.68 -8.00
N ALA A 60 5.89 -13.42 -7.27
CA ALA A 60 5.72 -14.86 -7.06
C ALA A 60 4.54 -15.22 -6.16
N ASP A 61 4.09 -14.27 -5.34
CA ASP A 61 2.98 -14.41 -4.40
C ASP A 61 1.72 -13.63 -4.87
N ASN A 62 1.70 -13.20 -6.13
CA ASN A 62 0.62 -12.39 -6.66
C ASN A 62 -0.72 -13.15 -6.63
N LEU A 63 -1.74 -12.49 -6.10
CA LEU A 63 -3.10 -12.99 -6.05
C LEU A 63 -4.07 -11.82 -6.17
N GLU A 64 -5.18 -12.03 -6.87
CA GLU A 64 -6.26 -11.04 -6.93
C GLU A 64 -7.05 -11.03 -5.62
N PHE A 65 -7.21 -9.86 -5.02
CA PHE A 65 -7.97 -9.68 -3.78
C PHE A 65 -8.94 -8.51 -3.94
N ALA A 66 -10.23 -8.81 -4.07
CA ALA A 66 -11.24 -7.86 -4.58
C ALA A 66 -11.38 -6.56 -3.76
N SER A 67 -11.06 -6.56 -2.47
CA SER A 67 -11.28 -5.43 -1.58
C SER A 67 -10.03 -4.58 -1.30
N VAL A 68 -8.87 -4.94 -1.86
CA VAL A 68 -7.60 -4.24 -1.60
C VAL A 68 -6.86 -4.04 -2.91
N VAL A 69 -6.26 -2.87 -3.11
CA VAL A 69 -5.40 -2.64 -4.28
C VAL A 69 -4.11 -3.44 -4.10
N VAL A 70 -3.89 -4.44 -4.95
CA VAL A 70 -2.66 -5.24 -4.94
C VAL A 70 -1.67 -4.69 -5.97
N ARG A 71 -0.44 -4.39 -5.53
CA ARG A 71 0.67 -3.99 -6.41
C ARG A 71 1.84 -4.98 -6.25
N CYS A 72 2.37 -5.45 -7.37
CA CYS A 72 3.51 -6.35 -7.39
C CYS A 72 4.81 -5.55 -7.39
N GLU A 73 5.64 -5.73 -6.36
CA GLU A 73 6.91 -5.02 -6.19
C GLU A 73 8.05 -6.03 -6.02
N ARG A 74 9.07 -5.96 -6.89
CA ARG A 74 10.21 -6.91 -6.86
C ARG A 74 11.11 -6.75 -5.63
N THR A 75 11.03 -5.60 -4.96
CA THR A 75 11.77 -5.31 -3.73
C THR A 75 11.15 -5.96 -2.50
N VAL A 76 9.86 -6.36 -2.56
CA VAL A 76 9.21 -7.16 -1.53
C VAL A 76 9.73 -8.59 -1.62
N GLN A 77 10.18 -9.15 -0.50
CA GLN A 77 10.66 -10.52 -0.46
C GLN A 77 9.50 -11.52 -0.62
N PRO A 78 9.72 -12.71 -1.19
CA PRO A 78 8.70 -13.76 -1.19
C PRO A 78 8.19 -14.08 0.23
N ASN A 79 6.94 -14.50 0.34
CA ASN A 79 6.23 -14.74 1.60
C ASN A 79 6.12 -13.50 2.51
N THR A 80 6.32 -12.30 1.96
CA THR A 80 6.22 -11.02 2.67
C THR A 80 5.12 -10.16 2.07
N PHE A 81 4.32 -9.54 2.93
CA PHE A 81 3.21 -8.68 2.57
C PHE A 81 3.39 -7.32 3.25
N TRP A 82 3.33 -6.24 2.48
CA TRP A 82 3.37 -4.88 3.04
C TRP A 82 1.97 -4.29 2.94
N LEU A 83 1.32 -4.10 4.08
CA LEU A 83 -0.04 -3.61 4.18
C LEU A 83 -0.01 -2.12 4.50
N GLY A 84 -0.65 -1.33 3.64
CA GLY A 84 -0.73 0.11 3.73
C GLY A 84 -2.17 0.59 3.71
N TYR A 85 -2.36 1.81 4.21
CA TYR A 85 -3.61 2.55 4.05
C TYR A 85 -3.31 3.83 3.27
N GLU A 86 -3.81 3.89 2.04
CA GLU A 86 -3.94 5.13 1.28
C GLU A 86 -5.30 5.74 1.64
N ASP A 87 -5.28 6.93 2.24
CA ASP A 87 -6.49 7.75 2.43
C ASP A 87 -6.88 8.28 1.05
N ARG A 88 -7.63 7.47 0.30
CA ARG A 88 -8.14 7.91 -0.99
C ARG A 88 -9.25 8.94 -0.70
N PRO A 89 -9.11 10.21 -1.11
CA PRO A 89 -10.22 11.14 -1.02
C PRO A 89 -11.38 10.54 -1.84
N GLU A 90 -12.55 10.40 -1.22
CA GLU A 90 -13.77 10.00 -1.94
C GLU A 90 -13.92 10.89 -3.19
N PRO A 91 -14.31 10.33 -4.35
CA PRO A 91 -14.57 11.17 -5.51
C PRO A 91 -15.72 12.12 -5.16
N SER A 92 -15.39 13.40 -5.00
CA SER A 92 -16.35 14.50 -4.97
C SER A 92 -17.16 14.45 -6.26
N ILE A 93 -18.37 13.88 -6.20
CA ILE A 93 -19.33 14.01 -7.30
C ILE A 93 -19.83 15.46 -7.27
N ALA A 94 -19.31 16.25 -8.20
CA ALA A 94 -19.83 17.58 -8.55
C ALA A 94 -21.11 17.46 -9.40
#